data_AF-A0A524FHJ6-F1
#
_entry.id   AF-A0A524FHJ6-F1
#
_cell.length_a   1.000
_cell.length_b   1.000
_cell.length_c   1.000
_cell.angle_alpha   90.00
_cell.angle_beta   90.00
_cell.angle_gamma   90.00
#
_symmetry.space_group_name_H-M   'P 1'
#
loop_
_entity.id
_entity.type
_entity.pdbx_description
1 polymer ?
#
loop_
_entity_poly.entity_id
_entity_poly.type
_entity_poly.pdbx_seq_one_letter_code
_entity_poly.pdbx_strand_id
1 'polypeptide(L)'
;MVNISTKKKKKKAEPEFNIKERFRNVKVLVETNRPKEAIAYIYLAYCAVMDDKFKKPRLPHQTIREYAITAVNQLGQLPESTYSFVKRIEDIIYGGLEPTKAEINYTAQLFSTLYKEITNKNFSFSI
;
A
#
# COMPACT_ATOMS: atom_id res chain seq x y z
N MET A 1 40.24 15.30 -33.24
CA MET A 1 38.91 14.64 -33.19
C MET A 1 38.75 14.01 -31.81
N VAL A 2 37.93 14.57 -30.93
CA VAL A 2 37.67 14.00 -29.59
C VAL A 2 36.37 13.20 -29.67
N ASN A 3 36.47 11.89 -29.53
CA ASN A 3 35.33 10.98 -29.59
C ASN A 3 34.69 10.91 -28.19
N ILE A 4 33.66 11.72 -27.95
CA ILE A 4 32.89 11.69 -26.69
C ILE A 4 31.90 10.53 -26.78
N SER A 5 32.29 9.38 -26.24
CA SER A 5 31.40 8.24 -26.04
C SER A 5 30.32 8.62 -25.01
N THR A 6 29.11 8.90 -25.50
CA THR A 6 27.92 9.09 -24.69
C THR A 6 27.50 7.74 -24.10
N LYS A 7 28.01 7.42 -22.90
CA LYS A 7 27.52 6.29 -22.10
C LYS A 7 26.03 6.51 -21.79
N LYS A 8 25.15 5.89 -22.58
CA LYS A 8 23.73 5.69 -22.23
C LYS A 8 23.67 4.99 -20.87
N LYS A 9 23.29 5.72 -19.82
CA LYS A 9 22.90 5.12 -18.53
C LYS A 9 21.77 4.13 -18.81
N LYS A 10 22.04 2.82 -18.72
CA LYS A 10 21.00 1.80 -18.65
C LYS A 10 20.10 2.21 -17.47
N LYS A 11 18.85 2.60 -17.75
CA LYS A 11 17.82 2.68 -16.71
C LYS A 11 17.80 1.32 -16.03
N LYS A 12 18.19 1.25 -14.75
CA LYS A 12 17.91 0.08 -13.92
C LYS A 12 16.40 -0.14 -14.05
N ALA A 13 15.99 -1.32 -14.51
CA ALA A 13 14.59 -1.69 -14.47
C ALA A 13 14.14 -1.50 -13.01
N GLU A 14 13.13 -0.66 -12.79
CA GLU A 14 12.51 -0.55 -11.48
C GLU A 14 12.06 -1.96 -11.10
N PRO A 15 12.42 -2.47 -9.90
CA PRO A 15 12.01 -3.81 -9.49
C PRO A 15 10.49 -3.90 -9.55
N GLU A 16 9.98 -4.95 -10.19
CA GLU A 16 8.56 -5.19 -10.34
C GLU A 16 7.88 -5.22 -8.97
N PHE A 17 6.74 -4.53 -8.83
CA PHE A 17 5.99 -4.48 -7.58
C PHE A 17 5.52 -5.89 -7.16
N ASN A 18 6.23 -6.50 -6.20
CA ASN A 18 5.90 -7.83 -5.69
C ASN A 18 5.02 -7.76 -4.44
N ILE A 19 3.70 -7.83 -4.65
CA ILE A 19 2.72 -7.79 -3.57
C ILE A 19 2.84 -9.00 -2.61
N LYS A 20 3.19 -10.18 -3.14
CA LYS A 20 3.29 -11.42 -2.34
C LYS A 20 4.41 -11.31 -1.31
N GLU A 21 5.55 -10.77 -1.70
CA GLU A 21 6.67 -10.54 -0.79
C GLU A 21 6.31 -9.55 0.32
N ARG A 22 5.62 -8.45 -0.02
CA ARG A 22 5.15 -7.48 0.99
C ARG A 22 4.21 -8.11 2.01
N PHE A 23 3.31 -8.98 1.58
CA PHE A 23 2.40 -9.68 2.49
C PHE A 23 3.04 -10.87 3.23
N ARG A 24 4.19 -11.39 2.76
CA ARG A 24 5.05 -12.25 3.58
C ARG A 24 5.55 -11.51 4.81
N ASN A 25 5.94 -10.24 4.68
CA ASN A 25 6.36 -9.42 5.82
C ASN A 25 5.21 -9.17 6.79
N VAL A 26 3.98 -8.95 6.29
CA VAL A 26 2.77 -8.86 7.13
C VAL A 26 2.62 -10.12 7.98
N LYS A 27 2.76 -11.31 7.38
CA LYS A 27 2.69 -12.58 8.11
C LYS A 27 3.76 -12.67 9.21
N VAL A 28 5.01 -12.37 8.88
CA VAL A 28 6.13 -12.39 9.83
C VAL A 28 5.90 -11.41 10.99
N LEU A 29 5.39 -10.21 10.71
CA LEU A 29 5.07 -9.24 11.76
C LEU A 29 4.03 -9.78 12.74
N VAL A 30 3.03 -10.51 12.26
CA VAL A 30 2.04 -11.13 13.15
C VAL A 30 2.64 -12.31 13.93
N GLU A 31 3.42 -13.17 13.29
CA GLU A 31 4.10 -14.30 13.94
C GLU A 31 5.09 -13.84 15.02
N THR A 32 5.68 -12.66 14.86
CA THR A 32 6.62 -12.04 15.80
C THR A 32 5.97 -11.07 16.79
N ASN A 33 4.64 -11.18 16.97
CA ASN A 33 3.86 -10.39 17.94
C ASN A 33 3.91 -8.86 17.71
N ARG A 34 3.94 -8.43 16.45
CA ARG A 34 3.90 -7.02 16.02
C ARG A 34 2.69 -6.73 15.12
N PRO A 35 1.46 -7.06 15.54
CA PRO A 35 0.26 -6.98 14.70
C PRO A 35 -0.12 -5.55 14.28
N LYS A 36 0.14 -4.55 15.14
CA LYS A 36 -0.10 -3.13 14.80
C LYS A 36 0.80 -2.68 13.65
N GLU A 37 2.04 -3.15 13.63
CA GLU A 37 2.97 -2.88 12.54
C GLU A 37 2.57 -3.62 11.26
N ALA A 38 1.98 -4.82 11.37
CA ALA A 38 1.43 -5.53 10.23
C ALA A 38 0.36 -4.69 9.51
N ILE A 39 -0.54 -4.04 10.26
CA ILE A 39 -1.54 -3.11 9.72
C ILE A 39 -0.89 -1.90 9.04
N ALA A 40 0.12 -1.29 9.68
CA ALA A 40 0.88 -0.19 9.07
C ALA A 40 1.56 -0.64 7.76
N TYR A 41 2.06 -1.88 7.70
CA TYR A 41 2.69 -2.43 6.51
C TYR A 41 1.70 -2.68 5.36
N ILE A 42 0.45 -3.05 5.67
CA ILE A 42 -0.63 -3.12 4.67
C ILE A 42 -0.90 -1.74 4.07
N TYR A 43 -0.92 -0.67 4.89
CA TYR A 43 -1.04 0.70 4.37
C TYR A 43 0.16 1.12 3.50
N LEU A 44 1.38 0.72 3.86
CA LEU A 44 2.56 0.96 3.02
C LEU A 44 2.49 0.19 1.70
N ALA A 45 1.91 -1.01 1.68
CA ALA A 45 1.65 -1.73 0.43
C ALA A 45 0.68 -0.95 -0.46
N TYR A 46 -0.40 -0.39 0.08
CA TYR A 46 -1.30 0.52 -0.65
C TYR A 46 -0.55 1.71 -1.25
N CYS A 47 0.24 2.44 -0.44
CA CYS A 47 1.03 3.58 -0.93
C CYS A 47 1.95 3.19 -2.09
N ALA A 48 2.57 2.02 -2.02
CA ALA A 48 3.46 1.54 -3.07
C ALA A 48 2.72 1.12 -4.34
N VAL A 49 1.50 0.58 -4.24
CA VAL A 49 0.62 0.35 -5.41
C VAL A 49 0.24 1.67 -6.07
N MET A 50 -0.10 2.68 -5.26
CA MET A 50 -0.47 4.00 -5.75
C MET A 50 0.69 4.69 -6.46
N ASP A 51 1.89 4.63 -5.90
CA ASP A 51 3.09 5.17 -6.53
C ASP A 51 3.43 4.43 -7.83
N ASP A 52 3.36 3.10 -7.84
CA ASP A 52 3.61 2.32 -9.06
C ASP A 52 2.62 2.66 -10.19
N LYS A 53 1.31 2.72 -9.88
CA LYS A 53 0.25 2.94 -10.86
C LYS A 53 0.13 4.39 -11.32
N PHE A 54 0.15 5.33 -10.39
CA PHE A 54 -0.20 6.74 -10.65
C PHE A 54 1.00 7.68 -10.58
N LYS A 55 2.18 7.20 -10.16
CA LYS A 55 3.41 7.99 -9.97
C LYS A 55 3.17 9.21 -9.08
N LYS A 56 2.32 9.02 -8.06
CA LYS A 56 1.89 10.06 -7.12
C LYS A 56 2.01 9.53 -5.69
N PRO A 57 3.22 9.44 -5.13
CA PRO A 57 3.43 8.90 -3.80
C PRO A 57 2.84 9.82 -2.73
N ARG A 58 2.53 9.26 -1.56
CA ARG A 58 2.16 10.07 -0.38
C ARG A 58 3.34 10.92 0.05
N LEU A 59 3.10 12.21 0.27
CA LEU A 59 4.13 13.12 0.76
C LEU A 59 4.40 12.89 2.25
N PRO A 60 5.63 13.10 2.75
CA PRO A 60 5.97 12.85 4.15
C PRO A 60 5.10 13.61 5.16
N HIS A 61 4.68 14.83 4.81
CA HIS A 61 3.83 15.68 5.65
C HIS A 61 2.34 15.38 5.53
N GLN A 62 1.91 14.58 4.54
CA GLN A 62 0.50 14.23 4.38
C GLN A 62 0.10 13.15 5.37
N THR A 63 -0.99 13.39 6.09
CA THR A 63 -1.68 12.34 6.85
C THR A 63 -2.24 11.26 5.92
N ILE A 64 -2.57 10.10 6.48
CA ILE A 64 -3.14 9.01 5.69
C ILE A 64 -4.52 9.36 5.11
N ARG A 65 -5.28 10.21 5.80
CA ARG A 65 -6.57 10.73 5.36
C ARG A 65 -6.46 11.77 4.26
N GLU A 66 -5.52 12.71 4.36
CA GLU A 66 -5.25 13.67 3.28
C GLU A 66 -4.82 12.97 1.98
N TYR A 67 -4.03 11.91 2.10
CA TYR A 67 -3.65 11.11 0.94
C TYR A 67 -4.86 10.36 0.35
N ALA A 68 -5.76 9.85 1.18
CA ALA A 68 -7.03 9.24 0.74
C ALA A 68 -7.88 10.22 -0.08
N ILE A 69 -8.03 11.45 0.42
CA ILE A 69 -8.75 12.54 -0.26
C ILE A 69 -8.10 12.83 -1.62
N THR A 70 -6.77 12.86 -1.67
CA THR A 70 -6.02 13.01 -2.92
C THR A 70 -6.30 11.86 -3.90
N ALA A 71 -6.29 10.62 -3.42
CA ALA A 71 -6.54 9.44 -4.22
C ALA A 71 -7.94 9.44 -4.86
N VAL A 72 -8.96 9.82 -4.09
CA VAL A 72 -10.34 9.92 -4.59
C VAL A 72 -10.48 11.07 -5.57
N ASN A 73 -10.11 12.29 -5.16
CA ASN A 73 -10.41 13.49 -5.95
C ASN A 73 -9.54 13.64 -7.19
N GLN A 74 -8.33 13.06 -7.21
CA GLN A 74 -7.34 13.32 -8.26
C GLN A 74 -6.87 12.07 -8.99
N LEU A 75 -7.09 10.87 -8.44
CA LEU A 75 -6.62 9.61 -9.03
C LEU A 75 -7.76 8.64 -9.37
N GLY A 76 -9.01 9.08 -9.21
CA GLY A 76 -10.20 8.34 -9.62
C GLY A 76 -10.47 7.10 -8.76
N GLN A 77 -9.98 7.06 -7.52
CA GLN A 77 -10.33 5.99 -6.60
C GLN A 77 -11.77 6.14 -6.10
N LEU A 78 -12.42 5.01 -5.83
CA LEU A 78 -13.78 5.00 -5.31
C LEU A 78 -13.78 5.46 -3.84
N PRO A 79 -14.64 6.44 -3.46
CA PRO A 79 -14.75 6.90 -2.08
C PRO A 79 -15.06 5.75 -1.11
N GLU A 80 -15.97 4.86 -1.47
CA GLU A 80 -16.45 3.80 -0.56
C GLU A 80 -15.34 2.84 -0.17
N SER A 81 -14.57 2.35 -1.14
CA SER A 81 -13.46 1.41 -0.88
C SER A 81 -12.28 2.11 -0.20
N THR A 82 -11.92 3.31 -0.66
CA THR A 82 -10.75 4.06 -0.17
C THR A 82 -10.94 4.50 1.27
N TYR A 83 -12.06 5.14 1.59
CA TYR A 83 -12.29 5.63 2.95
C TYR A 83 -12.56 4.50 3.94
N SER A 84 -13.20 3.41 3.51
CA SER A 84 -13.36 2.23 4.37
C SER A 84 -12.02 1.63 4.78
N PHE A 85 -11.10 1.49 3.81
CA PHE A 85 -9.74 1.02 4.08
C PHE A 85 -8.98 1.97 5.01
N VAL A 86 -8.93 3.26 4.68
CA VAL A 86 -8.15 4.25 5.45
C VAL A 86 -8.71 4.41 6.86
N LYS A 87 -10.03 4.45 7.02
CA LYS A 87 -10.66 4.49 8.35
C LYS A 87 -10.25 3.26 9.18
N ARG A 88 -10.25 2.06 8.61
CA ARG A 88 -9.82 0.85 9.33
C ARG A 88 -8.37 0.95 9.80
N ILE A 89 -7.48 1.50 8.98
CA ILE A 89 -6.09 1.78 9.39
C ILE A 89 -6.07 2.79 10.55
N GLU A 90 -6.84 3.88 10.48
CA GLU A 90 -6.89 4.90 11.52
C GLU A 90 -7.44 4.37 12.85
N ASP A 91 -8.52 3.58 12.81
CA ASP A 91 -9.15 2.99 13.99
C ASP A 91 -8.16 2.10 14.76
N ILE A 92 -7.26 1.40 14.07
CA ILE A 92 -6.24 0.53 14.68
C ILE A 92 -4.98 1.30 15.08
N ILE A 93 -4.44 2.13 14.18
CA ILE A 93 -3.16 2.80 14.42
C ILE A 93 -3.30 3.91 15.47
N TYR A 94 -4.40 4.67 15.40
CA TYR A 94 -4.64 5.84 16.24
C TYR A 94 -5.86 5.70 17.17
N GLY A 95 -6.88 4.94 16.76
CA GLY A 95 -8.16 4.84 17.48
C GLY A 95 -8.21 3.83 18.62
N GLY A 96 -7.15 3.04 18.83
CA GLY A 96 -7.07 2.07 19.94
C GLY A 96 -7.81 0.75 19.69
N LEU A 97 -8.26 0.48 18.46
CA LEU A 97 -8.78 -0.84 18.11
C LEU A 97 -7.65 -1.87 18.12
N GLU A 98 -7.86 -2.97 18.86
CA GLU A 98 -6.86 -4.03 18.96
C GLU A 98 -6.67 -4.78 17.63
N PRO A 99 -5.42 -4.92 17.12
CA PRO A 99 -5.13 -5.54 15.84
C PRO A 99 -5.17 -7.08 15.93
N THR A 100 -6.35 -7.64 16.18
CA THR A 100 -6.55 -9.10 16.21
C THR A 100 -6.31 -9.73 14.84
N LYS A 101 -6.16 -11.06 14.77
CA LYS A 101 -6.07 -11.76 13.47
C LYS A 101 -7.27 -11.48 12.55
N ALA A 102 -8.46 -11.38 13.12
CA ALA A 102 -9.68 -11.05 12.38
C ALA A 102 -9.59 -9.65 11.77
N GLU A 103 -9.10 -8.68 12.55
CA GLU A 103 -8.90 -7.30 12.10
C GLU A 103 -7.85 -7.18 11.00
N ILE A 104 -6.78 -7.96 11.09
CA ILE A 104 -5.73 -8.00 10.06
C ILE A 104 -6.26 -8.64 8.77
N ASN A 105 -6.98 -9.77 8.87
CA ASN A 105 -7.58 -10.42 7.71
C ASN A 105 -8.62 -9.51 7.04
N TYR A 106 -9.46 -8.84 7.82
CA TYR A 106 -10.42 -7.87 7.30
C TYR A 106 -9.73 -6.68 6.62
N THR A 107 -8.68 -6.13 7.22
CA THR A 107 -7.89 -5.04 6.63
C THR A 107 -7.22 -5.48 5.31
N ALA A 108 -6.72 -6.72 5.25
CA ALA A 108 -6.15 -7.30 4.03
C ALA A 108 -7.21 -7.53 2.93
N GLN A 109 -8.46 -7.84 3.31
CA GLN A 109 -9.58 -7.92 2.35
C GLN A 109 -9.90 -6.55 1.76
N LEU A 110 -10.00 -5.49 2.60
CA LEU A 110 -10.19 -4.12 2.12
C LEU A 110 -9.07 -3.70 1.15
N PHE A 111 -7.81 -4.02 1.50
CA PHE A 111 -6.68 -3.81 0.60
C PHE A 111 -6.82 -4.59 -0.72
N SER A 112 -7.28 -5.85 -0.67
CA SER A 112 -7.43 -6.70 -1.86
C SER A 112 -8.46 -6.13 -2.83
N THR A 113 -9.55 -5.55 -2.32
CA THR A 113 -10.53 -4.79 -3.11
C THR A 113 -9.86 -3.61 -3.81
N LEU A 114 -9.17 -2.75 -3.07
CA LEU A 114 -8.44 -1.61 -3.65
C LEU A 114 -7.39 -2.04 -4.68
N TYR A 115 -6.62 -3.09 -4.39
CA TYR A 115 -5.61 -3.61 -5.29
C TYR A 115 -6.22 -4.04 -6.62
N LYS A 116 -7.37 -4.73 -6.60
CA LYS A 116 -8.11 -5.11 -7.80
C LYS A 116 -8.62 -3.90 -8.57
N GLU A 117 -9.22 -2.93 -7.88
CA GLU A 117 -9.71 -1.69 -8.49
C GLU A 117 -8.59 -0.91 -9.21
N ILE A 118 -7.40 -0.85 -8.61
CA ILE A 118 -6.25 -0.10 -9.15
C ILE A 118 -5.55 -0.83 -10.29
N THR A 119 -5.34 -2.13 -10.14
CA THR A 119 -4.43 -2.91 -10.99
C THR A 119 -5.15 -3.86 -11.94
N ASN A 120 -6.45 -4.08 -11.75
CA ASN A 120 -7.25 -5.11 -12.39
C ASN A 120 -6.72 -6.55 -12.16
N LYS A 121 -5.90 -6.75 -11.12
CA LYS A 121 -5.34 -8.05 -10.73
C LYS A 121 -5.98 -8.50 -9.41
N ASN A 122 -6.31 -9.78 -9.30
CA ASN A 122 -6.79 -10.34 -8.05
C ASN A 122 -5.61 -10.58 -7.10
N PHE A 123 -5.83 -10.31 -5.81
CA PHE A 123 -4.94 -10.63 -4.72
C PHE A 123 -5.78 -11.11 -3.53
N SER A 124 -5.27 -12.06 -2.77
CA SER A 124 -5.89 -12.53 -1.54
C SER A 124 -4.82 -12.89 -0.53
N PHE A 125 -5.15 -12.67 0.74
CA PHE A 125 -4.29 -12.95 1.87
C PHE A 125 -5.12 -13.31 3.10
N SER A 126 -4.61 -14.24 3.90
CA SER A 126 -5.11 -14.56 5.23
C SER A 126 -3.93 -15.01 6.09
N ILE A 127 -3.99 -14.66 7.37
CA ILE A 127 -3.12 -15.17 8.45
C ILE A 127 -3.78 -16.36 9.12
#